data_AF-A0A970Z236-F1
#
_entry.id   AF-A0A970Z236-F1
#
_cell.length_a   1.000
_cell.length_b   1.000
_cell.length_c   1.000
_cell.angle_alpha   90.00
_cell.angle_beta   90.00
_cell.angle_gamma   90.00
#
_symmetry.space_group_name_H-M   'P 1'
#
loop_
_entity.id
_entity.type
_entity.pdbx_description
1 polymer ?
#
loop_
_entity_poly.entity_id
_entity_poly.type
_entity_poly.pdbx_seq_one_letter_code
_entity_poly.pdbx_strand_id
1 'polypeptide(L)'
;AYDGIACKDTLTIESGTINVNAADDGIRGKDALLIRGGNITVTSTADGLKSTEDEDPALGQVTITGGTITISAGDDGIHAESDLNVVDGNITVTRSFESLEGTRVIISGGTVNATSTDDGLNAVEAGLNEFSVSQRAVIVVHGGTVVVNSGVDGLDSNGAVAFLGGTTVVNGPTAGGGEGGIDANGAVFFHGGTVMSVATNASTLAPSTTSRQGWVFADLGSSRSSGTVLHLASSNGSGLVGFRAAKSFRTVLYSSNQISSGGSYDVYTGGSVSGTGIGGMYPGSTPSGATRLSTVTAGRYSGMNFGFGSGNWTGEIPPAASGTGSTTRTTTTTTTTRPTTTTTSTTRPTTTTTTTTRPTTTTTTTSSAGGGACSATYSVVNQWQGGFQGEVRVTAGSSAISGWRLSWTFADGQTISQAWGGRVTASGSSVTATNESWNGSLGAGASTSLGFIGTWNGTNSVPSVTCTAG
;
A
#
# COMPACT_ATOMS: atom_id res chain seq x y z
N ALA A 1 -22.55 -10.80 25.61
CA ALA A 1 -22.12 -10.91 27.01
C ALA A 1 -22.03 -9.48 27.55
N TYR A 2 -21.13 -9.11 28.46
CA TYR A 2 -20.95 -7.70 28.87
C TYR A 2 -19.56 -7.21 28.48
N ASP A 3 -19.54 -6.05 27.81
CA ASP A 3 -18.32 -5.29 27.55
C ASP A 3 -17.66 -4.85 28.87
N GLY A 4 -16.34 -4.65 28.85
CA GLY A 4 -15.60 -4.13 30.00
C GLY A 4 -15.86 -2.64 30.25
N ILE A 5 -15.53 -1.80 29.26
CA ILE A 5 -15.82 -0.36 29.26
C ILE A 5 -16.58 -0.05 27.97
N ALA A 6 -17.76 0.55 28.08
CA ALA A 6 -18.59 0.88 26.92
C ALA A 6 -19.06 2.34 26.95
N CYS A 7 -18.98 3.01 25.80
CA CYS A 7 -19.59 4.30 25.53
C CYS A 7 -20.59 4.18 24.37
N LYS A 8 -21.65 5.00 24.37
CA LYS A 8 -22.65 5.04 23.29
C LYS A 8 -22.32 6.02 22.16
N ASP A 9 -21.20 6.74 22.30
CA ASP A 9 -20.68 7.76 21.41
C ASP A 9 -19.14 7.59 21.44
N THR A 10 -18.39 8.68 21.37
CA THR A 10 -16.95 8.73 21.45
C THR A 10 -16.46 8.44 22.87
N LEU A 11 -15.66 7.38 23.02
CA LEU A 11 -14.90 7.12 24.24
C LEU A 11 -13.50 7.71 24.10
N THR A 12 -13.10 8.59 25.01
CA THR A 12 -11.71 9.11 25.08
C THR A 12 -11.02 8.66 26.35
N ILE A 13 -9.87 8.01 26.21
CA ILE A 13 -8.93 7.68 27.28
C ILE A 13 -7.74 8.64 27.18
N GLU A 14 -7.69 9.61 28.09
CA GLU A 14 -6.61 10.60 28.14
C GLU A 14 -5.31 10.00 28.70
N SER A 15 -5.40 9.31 29.83
CA SER A 15 -4.29 8.61 30.49
C SER A 15 -4.83 7.70 31.62
N GLY A 16 -3.93 7.00 32.31
CA GLY A 16 -4.26 6.19 33.50
C GLY A 16 -3.62 4.80 33.48
N THR A 17 -3.83 4.03 34.54
CA THR A 17 -3.58 2.57 34.52
C THR A 17 -4.94 1.89 34.46
N ILE A 18 -5.22 1.19 33.36
CA ILE A 18 -6.53 0.61 33.08
C ILE A 18 -6.34 -0.89 32.84
N ASN A 19 -7.01 -1.72 33.63
CA ASN A 19 -6.97 -3.17 33.49
C ASN A 19 -8.40 -3.65 33.28
N VAL A 20 -8.67 -4.26 32.12
CA VAL A 20 -10.01 -4.73 31.73
C VAL A 20 -9.97 -6.23 31.50
N ASN A 21 -10.95 -6.93 32.09
CA ASN A 21 -11.27 -8.32 31.80
C ASN A 21 -12.76 -8.39 31.44
N ALA A 22 -13.07 -8.75 30.20
CA ALA A 22 -14.42 -8.73 29.67
C ALA A 22 -14.82 -10.10 29.10
N ALA A 23 -16.11 -10.42 29.22
CA ALA A 23 -16.71 -11.62 28.64
C ALA A 23 -17.25 -11.37 27.22
N ASP A 24 -17.05 -10.16 26.70
CA ASP A 24 -17.38 -9.71 25.35
C ASP A 24 -16.22 -8.81 24.88
N ASP A 25 -16.51 -7.61 24.39
CA ASP A 25 -15.50 -6.61 24.03
C ASP A 25 -14.82 -6.00 25.27
N GLY A 26 -13.53 -5.69 25.16
CA GLY A 26 -12.75 -5.05 26.21
C GLY A 26 -13.15 -3.58 26.43
N ILE A 27 -12.69 -2.71 25.54
CA ILE A 27 -12.96 -1.27 25.59
C ILE A 27 -13.62 -0.85 24.28
N ARG A 28 -14.82 -0.26 24.37
CA ARG A 28 -15.66 0.03 23.22
C ARG A 28 -16.20 1.45 23.22
N GLY A 29 -16.02 2.16 22.11
CA GLY A 29 -16.82 3.33 21.73
C GLY A 29 -17.87 2.95 20.69
N LYS A 30 -18.93 3.76 20.52
CA LYS A 30 -19.81 3.60 19.34
C LYS A 30 -19.17 4.35 18.17
N ASP A 31 -19.23 5.68 18.24
CA ASP A 31 -18.82 6.60 17.18
C ASP A 31 -17.30 6.65 17.00
N ALA A 32 -16.55 6.53 18.10
CA ALA A 32 -15.09 6.43 18.08
C ALA A 32 -14.53 5.90 19.40
N LEU A 33 -13.35 5.30 19.35
CA LEU A 33 -12.47 5.09 20.49
C LEU A 33 -11.16 5.85 20.30
N LEU A 34 -10.89 6.81 21.18
CA LEU A 34 -9.67 7.61 21.17
C LEU A 34 -8.82 7.31 22.40
N ILE A 35 -7.59 6.83 22.18
CA ILE A 35 -6.60 6.62 23.24
C ILE A 35 -5.46 7.62 23.05
N ARG A 36 -5.28 8.52 24.02
CA ARG A 36 -4.17 9.48 24.04
C ARG A 36 -2.96 9.01 24.83
N GLY A 37 -3.16 8.14 25.79
CA GLY A 37 -2.10 7.64 26.64
C GLY A 37 -2.58 6.68 27.72
N GLY A 38 -1.67 6.35 28.63
CA GLY A 38 -1.92 5.42 29.74
C GLY A 38 -1.18 4.09 29.60
N ASN A 39 -1.29 3.27 30.65
CA ASN A 39 -0.86 1.88 30.67
C ASN A 39 -2.12 1.01 30.71
N ILE A 40 -2.46 0.40 29.58
CA ILE A 40 -3.74 -0.26 29.35
C ILE A 40 -3.49 -1.74 29.12
N THR A 41 -4.12 -2.60 29.91
CA THR A 41 -4.12 -4.05 29.70
C THR A 41 -5.56 -4.53 29.51
N VAL A 42 -5.82 -5.24 28.42
CA VAL A 42 -7.15 -5.74 28.07
C VAL A 42 -7.09 -7.26 27.85
N THR A 43 -8.01 -7.97 28.49
CA THR A 43 -8.33 -9.36 28.18
C THR A 43 -9.82 -9.45 27.86
N SER A 44 -10.17 -10.02 26.72
CA SER A 44 -11.54 -10.13 26.23
C SER A 44 -11.75 -11.46 25.50
N THR A 45 -13.01 -11.88 25.39
CA THR A 45 -13.39 -13.06 24.58
C THR A 45 -13.92 -12.69 23.20
N ALA A 46 -14.27 -11.43 22.97
CA ALA A 46 -14.45 -10.84 21.64
C ALA A 46 -13.28 -9.88 21.39
N ASP A 47 -13.54 -8.64 21.00
CA ASP A 47 -12.50 -7.69 20.61
C ASP A 47 -11.80 -7.05 21.82
N GLY A 48 -10.53 -6.69 21.66
CA GLY A 48 -9.80 -5.95 22.69
C GLY A 48 -10.26 -4.49 22.76
N LEU A 49 -10.05 -3.76 21.67
CA LEU A 49 -10.42 -2.36 21.51
C LEU A 49 -11.34 -2.22 20.30
N LYS A 50 -12.51 -1.59 20.45
CA LYS A 50 -13.52 -1.53 19.38
C LYS A 50 -14.19 -0.17 19.21
N SER A 51 -14.51 0.18 17.97
CA SER A 51 -15.59 1.11 17.63
C SER A 51 -16.67 0.36 16.84
N THR A 52 -17.95 0.67 17.01
CA THR A 52 -19.06 -0.12 16.43
C THR A 52 -20.03 0.69 15.56
N GLU A 53 -19.59 1.80 14.99
CA GLU A 53 -20.41 2.59 14.07
C GLU A 53 -20.13 2.11 12.64
N ASP A 54 -21.07 1.36 12.06
CA ASP A 54 -21.00 0.78 10.72
C ASP A 54 -21.93 1.47 9.71
N GLU A 55 -22.62 2.53 10.14
CA GLU A 55 -23.68 3.19 9.37
C GLU A 55 -23.21 4.53 8.79
N ASP A 56 -22.46 5.31 9.57
CA ASP A 56 -21.81 6.54 9.13
C ASP A 56 -20.31 6.28 8.86
N PRO A 57 -19.86 6.27 7.59
CA PRO A 57 -18.46 6.02 7.26
C PRO A 57 -17.48 7.11 7.76
N ALA A 58 -17.98 8.22 8.33
CA ALA A 58 -17.16 9.22 9.02
C ALA A 58 -16.91 8.88 10.51
N LEU A 59 -17.66 7.93 11.08
CA LEU A 59 -17.56 7.41 12.45
C LEU A 59 -16.98 6.00 12.42
N GLY A 60 -16.97 5.29 13.55
CA GLY A 60 -16.45 3.91 13.64
C GLY A 60 -14.93 3.82 13.76
N GLN A 61 -14.27 4.92 14.13
CA GLN A 61 -12.81 5.00 14.14
C GLN A 61 -12.21 4.57 15.47
N VAL A 62 -11.08 3.87 15.42
CA VAL A 62 -10.20 3.69 16.59
C VAL A 62 -8.91 4.46 16.35
N THR A 63 -8.58 5.41 17.22
CA THR A 63 -7.38 6.25 17.10
C THR A 63 -6.53 6.15 18.34
N ILE A 64 -5.25 5.82 18.17
CA ILE A 64 -4.25 5.72 19.24
C ILE A 64 -3.14 6.73 18.97
N THR A 65 -2.95 7.66 19.90
CA THR A 65 -1.92 8.71 19.82
C THR A 65 -0.82 8.58 20.86
N GLY A 66 -0.90 7.56 21.72
CA GLY A 66 0.11 7.27 22.72
C GLY A 66 -0.33 6.18 23.70
N GLY A 67 0.54 5.90 24.68
CA GLY A 67 0.31 4.91 25.73
C GLY A 67 1.06 3.60 25.52
N THR A 68 1.06 2.76 26.56
CA THR A 68 1.52 1.37 26.52
C THR A 68 0.28 0.48 26.62
N ILE A 69 0.01 -0.31 25.60
CA ILE A 69 -1.24 -1.05 25.44
C ILE A 69 -0.91 -2.51 25.22
N THR A 70 -1.45 -3.40 26.05
CA THR A 70 -1.30 -4.86 25.92
C THR A 70 -2.68 -5.51 25.82
N ILE A 71 -2.90 -6.31 24.78
CA ILE A 71 -4.21 -6.89 24.45
C ILE A 71 -4.08 -8.41 24.28
N SER A 72 -5.03 -9.13 24.85
CA SER A 72 -5.30 -10.55 24.55
C SER A 72 -6.79 -10.70 24.30
N ALA A 73 -7.17 -10.90 23.04
CA ALA A 73 -8.56 -10.95 22.59
C ALA A 73 -8.97 -12.38 22.16
N GLY A 74 -10.27 -12.59 22.07
CA GLY A 74 -10.85 -13.81 21.52
C GLY A 74 -11.04 -13.72 20.01
N ASP A 75 -11.52 -12.56 19.59
CA ASP A 75 -11.66 -12.11 18.21
C ASP A 75 -10.52 -11.12 17.95
N ASP A 76 -10.75 -9.87 17.59
CA ASP A 76 -9.66 -8.97 17.17
C ASP A 76 -8.95 -8.28 18.31
N GLY A 77 -7.66 -8.00 18.11
CA GLY A 77 -6.92 -7.15 19.03
C GLY A 77 -7.53 -5.74 19.06
N ILE A 78 -7.66 -5.14 17.87
CA ILE A 78 -8.26 -3.83 17.67
C ILE A 78 -9.12 -3.86 16.41
N HIS A 79 -10.40 -3.56 16.56
CA HIS A 79 -11.39 -3.53 15.47
C HIS A 79 -11.96 -2.12 15.29
N ALA A 80 -11.81 -1.56 14.10
CA ALA A 80 -12.46 -0.31 13.71
C ALA A 80 -13.34 -0.54 12.49
N GLU A 81 -14.64 -0.27 12.59
CA GLU A 81 -15.57 -0.34 11.45
C GLU A 81 -15.11 0.57 10.28
N SER A 82 -14.40 1.66 10.58
CA SER A 82 -13.79 2.54 9.56
C SER A 82 -12.25 2.60 9.64
N ASP A 83 -11.69 3.66 10.23
CA ASP A 83 -10.25 3.87 10.29
C ASP A 83 -9.68 3.41 11.63
N LEU A 84 -8.69 2.53 11.55
CA LEU A 84 -7.75 2.26 12.61
C LEU A 84 -6.49 3.10 12.43
N ASN A 85 -6.36 4.15 13.25
CA ASN A 85 -5.27 5.12 13.20
C ASN A 85 -4.30 4.93 14.37
N VAL A 86 -3.09 4.41 14.11
CA VAL A 86 -2.00 4.37 15.08
C VAL A 86 -1.03 5.52 14.79
N VAL A 87 -1.17 6.62 15.52
CA VAL A 87 -0.30 7.80 15.37
C VAL A 87 1.01 7.60 16.13
N ASP A 88 0.94 7.08 17.36
CA ASP A 88 2.08 6.73 18.21
C ASP A 88 1.62 5.75 19.33
N GLY A 89 2.54 5.32 20.19
CA GLY A 89 2.29 4.41 21.31
C GLY A 89 3.10 3.12 21.24
N ASN A 90 3.00 2.28 22.28
CA ASN A 90 3.58 0.95 22.31
C ASN A 90 2.47 -0.08 22.48
N ILE A 91 2.05 -0.69 21.37
CA ILE A 91 0.93 -1.62 21.27
C ILE A 91 1.47 -3.04 21.15
N THR A 92 0.99 -3.93 22.00
CA THR A 92 1.28 -5.37 21.94
C THR A 92 -0.02 -6.16 21.96
N VAL A 93 -0.39 -6.76 20.84
CA VAL A 93 -1.44 -7.77 20.77
C VAL A 93 -0.76 -9.13 20.93
N THR A 94 -0.97 -9.76 22.08
CA THR A 94 -0.34 -11.04 22.42
C THR A 94 -1.08 -12.24 21.84
N ARG A 95 -2.38 -12.08 21.55
CA ARG A 95 -3.26 -13.08 20.96
C ARG A 95 -4.53 -12.41 20.44
N SER A 96 -4.99 -12.83 19.28
CA SER A 96 -6.28 -12.48 18.69
C SER A 96 -6.57 -13.38 17.48
N PHE A 97 -7.75 -13.26 16.89
CA PHE A 97 -8.06 -13.76 15.56
C PHE A 97 -7.31 -12.94 14.53
N GLU A 98 -7.60 -11.64 14.39
CA GLU A 98 -6.77 -10.66 13.69
C GLU A 98 -6.17 -9.65 14.67
N SER A 99 -4.95 -9.12 14.46
CA SER A 99 -4.41 -8.17 15.46
C SER A 99 -4.99 -6.77 15.31
N LEU A 100 -5.02 -6.25 14.09
CA LEU A 100 -5.47 -4.89 13.77
C LEU A 100 -6.35 -4.96 12.52
N GLU A 101 -7.63 -4.63 12.67
CA GLU A 101 -8.61 -4.63 11.59
C GLU A 101 -9.26 -3.23 11.41
N GLY A 102 -9.50 -2.86 10.16
CA GLY A 102 -10.52 -1.90 9.79
C GLY A 102 -10.57 -1.62 8.31
N THR A 103 -11.50 -0.79 7.84
CA THR A 103 -11.50 -0.34 6.43
C THR A 103 -10.17 0.30 6.06
N ARG A 104 -9.55 1.06 6.95
CA ARG A 104 -8.19 1.57 6.75
C ARG A 104 -7.35 1.34 7.99
N VAL A 105 -6.20 0.72 7.81
CA VAL A 105 -5.21 0.57 8.88
C VAL A 105 -4.02 1.49 8.60
N ILE A 106 -3.93 2.59 9.33
CA ILE A 106 -2.94 3.65 9.11
C ILE A 106 -2.01 3.73 10.31
N ILE A 107 -0.76 3.31 10.12
CA ILE A 107 0.30 3.37 11.13
C ILE A 107 1.26 4.51 10.77
N SER A 108 1.20 5.57 11.56
CA SER A 108 2.03 6.77 11.39
C SER A 108 3.32 6.74 12.20
N GLY A 109 3.32 6.02 13.33
CA GLY A 109 4.42 6.00 14.29
C GLY A 109 4.23 4.92 15.36
N GLY A 110 5.02 5.01 16.44
CA GLY A 110 4.96 4.07 17.56
C GLY A 110 5.58 2.70 17.29
N THR A 111 5.31 1.76 18.20
CA THR A 111 5.66 0.35 18.11
C THR A 111 4.38 -0.49 18.15
N VAL A 112 4.23 -1.41 17.19
CA VAL A 112 3.16 -2.40 17.12
C VAL A 112 3.78 -3.79 17.08
N ASN A 113 3.46 -4.62 18.06
CA ASN A 113 3.75 -6.06 18.04
C ASN A 113 2.42 -6.81 17.95
N ALA A 114 2.17 -7.44 16.81
CA ALA A 114 0.91 -8.09 16.45
C ALA A 114 1.11 -9.62 16.41
N THR A 115 0.35 -10.35 17.23
CA THR A 115 0.31 -11.81 17.22
C THR A 115 -1.14 -12.27 17.10
N SER A 116 -1.43 -12.96 16.01
CA SER A 116 -2.76 -13.40 15.61
C SER A 116 -2.77 -14.87 15.18
N THR A 117 -3.93 -15.50 15.23
CA THR A 117 -4.15 -16.84 14.67
C THR A 117 -4.55 -16.81 13.20
N ASP A 118 -5.08 -15.69 12.74
CA ASP A 118 -5.40 -15.39 11.36
C ASP A 118 -4.45 -14.30 10.86
N ASP A 119 -4.96 -13.19 10.35
CA ASP A 119 -4.16 -12.12 9.76
C ASP A 119 -3.52 -11.22 10.81
N GLY A 120 -2.33 -10.71 10.48
CA GLY A 120 -1.66 -9.73 11.33
C GLY A 120 -2.38 -8.39 11.31
N LEU A 121 -2.40 -7.77 10.14
CA LEU A 121 -3.20 -6.58 9.87
C LEU A 121 -4.14 -6.90 8.73
N ASN A 122 -5.41 -6.57 8.88
CA ASN A 122 -6.43 -6.79 7.88
C ASN A 122 -7.08 -5.46 7.50
N ALA A 123 -7.26 -5.24 6.20
CA ALA A 123 -8.04 -4.13 5.68
C ALA A 123 -9.11 -4.60 4.71
N VAL A 124 -10.36 -4.48 5.14
CA VAL A 124 -11.56 -4.93 4.42
C VAL A 124 -12.61 -3.82 4.37
N GLU A 125 -13.31 -3.71 3.24
CA GLU A 125 -14.47 -2.80 3.11
C GLU A 125 -15.76 -3.62 3.11
N ALA A 126 -16.66 -3.30 4.05
CA ALA A 126 -17.93 -3.98 4.20
C ALA A 126 -18.75 -4.00 2.89
N GLY A 127 -19.35 -5.14 2.59
CA GLY A 127 -20.18 -5.34 1.40
C GLY A 127 -19.42 -5.72 0.12
N LEU A 128 -18.09 -5.80 0.16
CA LEU A 128 -17.28 -6.38 -0.91
C LEU A 128 -16.89 -7.83 -0.57
N ASN A 129 -16.66 -8.64 -1.60
CA ASN A 129 -16.10 -9.98 -1.40
C ASN A 129 -14.57 -9.90 -1.30
N GLU A 130 -13.99 -10.94 -0.72
CA GLU A 130 -12.56 -11.12 -0.46
C GLU A 130 -11.66 -11.00 -1.70
N PHE A 131 -12.17 -11.15 -2.92
CA PHE A 131 -11.37 -11.02 -4.15
C PHE A 131 -11.58 -9.68 -4.86
N SER A 132 -12.38 -8.79 -4.28
CA SER A 132 -12.67 -7.49 -4.86
C SER A 132 -11.55 -6.50 -4.53
N VAL A 133 -11.14 -5.71 -5.53
CA VAL A 133 -10.22 -4.60 -5.30
C VAL A 133 -10.98 -3.39 -4.77
N SER A 134 -10.95 -3.18 -3.47
CA SER A 134 -11.41 -1.94 -2.83
C SER A 134 -10.39 -0.83 -3.06
N GLN A 135 -10.89 0.39 -3.32
CA GLN A 135 -10.05 1.59 -3.39
C GLN A 135 -9.86 2.25 -2.02
N ARG A 136 -10.53 1.73 -0.99
CA ARG A 136 -10.53 2.26 0.38
C ARG A 136 -9.86 1.30 1.36
N ALA A 137 -10.01 -0.01 1.17
CA ALA A 137 -9.41 -1.03 2.00
C ALA A 137 -7.88 -0.97 1.88
N VAL A 138 -7.19 -0.27 2.79
CA VAL A 138 -5.74 -0.08 2.67
C VAL A 138 -5.02 -0.23 4.01
N ILE A 139 -3.82 -0.80 3.93
CA ILE A 139 -2.85 -0.79 5.02
C ILE A 139 -1.72 0.17 4.65
N VAL A 140 -1.45 1.16 5.48
CA VAL A 140 -0.39 2.15 5.22
C VAL A 140 0.52 2.29 6.43
N VAL A 141 1.82 2.07 6.21
CA VAL A 141 2.87 2.30 7.20
C VAL A 141 3.67 3.53 6.79
N HIS A 142 3.40 4.67 7.42
CA HIS A 142 4.20 5.90 7.25
C HIS A 142 5.49 5.88 8.09
N GLY A 143 5.47 5.21 9.25
CA GLY A 143 6.55 5.26 10.22
C GLY A 143 6.40 4.23 11.34
N GLY A 144 7.24 4.34 12.35
CA GLY A 144 7.22 3.43 13.51
C GLY A 144 7.87 2.07 13.26
N THR A 145 7.65 1.15 14.19
CA THR A 145 8.09 -0.25 14.11
C THR A 145 6.87 -1.16 14.18
N VAL A 146 6.66 -2.00 13.17
CA VAL A 146 5.56 -2.96 13.09
C VAL A 146 6.16 -4.35 12.99
N VAL A 147 5.88 -5.20 13.97
CA VAL A 147 6.29 -6.61 13.98
C VAL A 147 5.04 -7.47 14.00
N VAL A 148 4.90 -8.33 12.99
CA VAL A 148 3.77 -9.22 12.81
C VAL A 148 4.22 -10.66 12.94
N ASN A 149 3.43 -11.44 13.68
CA ASN A 149 3.53 -12.89 13.79
C ASN A 149 2.12 -13.49 13.63
N SER A 150 1.72 -13.73 12.39
CA SER A 150 0.37 -14.13 12.01
C SER A 150 0.25 -15.65 11.86
N GLY A 151 -0.97 -16.19 11.91
CA GLY A 151 -1.23 -17.59 11.57
C GLY A 151 -1.51 -17.76 10.08
N VAL A 152 -2.22 -16.79 9.50
CA VAL A 152 -2.50 -16.60 8.07
C VAL A 152 -1.69 -15.39 7.59
N ASP A 153 -2.24 -14.43 6.84
CA ASP A 153 -1.48 -13.41 6.17
C ASP A 153 -0.83 -12.45 7.15
N GLY A 154 0.38 -12.00 6.82
CA GLY A 154 1.01 -10.97 7.66
C GLY A 154 0.24 -9.65 7.57
N LEU A 155 0.01 -9.22 6.34
CA LEU A 155 -0.79 -8.06 6.00
C LEU A 155 -1.73 -8.52 4.91
N ASP A 156 -3.03 -8.44 5.14
CA ASP A 156 -4.06 -8.67 4.12
C ASP A 156 -4.79 -7.38 3.83
N SER A 157 -4.99 -7.09 2.55
CA SER A 157 -5.74 -5.94 2.12
C SER A 157 -6.51 -6.21 0.84
N ASN A 158 -7.82 -6.00 0.93
CA ASN A 158 -8.68 -5.98 -0.24
C ASN A 158 -8.38 -4.81 -1.19
N GLY A 159 -7.48 -3.89 -0.83
CA GLY A 159 -6.99 -2.83 -1.72
C GLY A 159 -5.47 -2.79 -1.74
N ALA A 160 -4.86 -1.79 -1.11
CA ALA A 160 -3.42 -1.56 -1.23
C ALA A 160 -2.69 -1.65 0.10
N VAL A 161 -1.46 -2.15 0.03
CA VAL A 161 -0.48 -2.09 1.11
C VAL A 161 0.61 -1.10 0.73
N ALA A 162 0.84 -0.07 1.53
CA ALA A 162 1.84 0.96 1.23
C ALA A 162 2.84 1.15 2.37
N PHE A 163 4.13 0.98 2.05
CA PHE A 163 5.24 1.26 2.94
C PHE A 163 5.89 2.58 2.54
N LEU A 164 5.72 3.60 3.35
CA LEU A 164 6.25 4.95 3.10
C LEU A 164 7.42 5.29 4.03
N GLY A 165 7.58 4.57 5.14
CA GLY A 165 8.65 4.76 6.13
C GLY A 165 8.61 3.69 7.21
N GLY A 166 9.41 3.88 8.27
CA GLY A 166 9.43 2.96 9.43
C GLY A 166 10.13 1.63 9.15
N THR A 167 9.90 0.67 10.05
CA THR A 167 10.37 -0.71 9.94
C THR A 167 9.19 -1.67 10.08
N THR A 168 8.95 -2.50 9.07
CA THR A 168 7.95 -3.57 9.12
C THR A 168 8.63 -4.93 9.01
N VAL A 169 8.34 -5.82 9.95
CA VAL A 169 8.87 -7.18 10.01
C VAL A 169 7.71 -8.16 10.11
N VAL A 170 7.60 -9.07 9.15
CA VAL A 170 6.53 -10.06 9.09
C VAL A 170 7.12 -11.47 9.20
N ASN A 171 6.71 -12.17 10.25
CA ASN A 171 6.84 -13.62 10.38
C ASN A 171 5.50 -14.23 9.94
N GLY A 172 5.35 -14.46 8.64
CA GLY A 172 4.10 -14.87 8.01
C GLY A 172 3.74 -16.34 8.20
N PRO A 173 2.75 -16.82 7.43
CA PRO A 173 2.12 -18.13 7.65
C PRO A 173 3.05 -19.30 7.34
N THR A 174 2.72 -20.45 7.95
CA THR A 174 3.43 -21.73 7.75
C THR A 174 2.60 -22.80 7.04
N ALA A 175 1.35 -22.49 6.70
CA ALA A 175 0.39 -23.37 6.04
C ALA A 175 -0.56 -22.54 5.16
N GLY A 176 -1.26 -23.20 4.23
CA GLY A 176 -2.28 -22.59 3.37
C GLY A 176 -1.80 -22.35 1.92
N GLY A 177 -2.59 -22.77 0.93
CA GLY A 177 -2.22 -22.76 -0.49
C GLY A 177 -2.31 -21.38 -1.16
N GLY A 178 -2.75 -20.37 -0.43
CA GLY A 178 -2.99 -19.01 -0.89
C GLY A 178 -2.55 -17.92 0.08
N GLU A 179 -1.78 -18.24 1.13
CA GLU A 179 -1.39 -17.28 2.18
C GLU A 179 0.10 -16.87 2.08
N GLY A 180 0.40 -15.64 2.44
CA GLY A 180 1.64 -14.93 2.21
C GLY A 180 2.01 -14.00 3.36
N GLY A 181 3.22 -13.45 3.28
CA GLY A 181 3.61 -12.44 4.27
C GLY A 181 2.94 -11.08 4.02
N ILE A 182 2.63 -10.77 2.76
CA ILE A 182 1.94 -9.55 2.34
C ILE A 182 1.02 -9.97 1.20
N ASP A 183 -0.27 -9.92 1.45
CA ASP A 183 -1.34 -10.09 0.49
C ASP A 183 -2.00 -8.72 0.22
N ALA A 184 -2.25 -8.45 -1.05
CA ALA A 184 -2.96 -7.28 -1.48
C ALA A 184 -3.65 -7.54 -2.81
N ASN A 185 -4.98 -7.46 -2.82
CA ASN A 185 -5.78 -7.55 -4.05
C ASN A 185 -5.45 -6.44 -5.06
N GLY A 186 -5.12 -5.25 -4.56
CA GLY A 186 -4.74 -4.09 -5.35
C GLY A 186 -3.24 -4.03 -5.59
N ALA A 187 -2.53 -3.17 -4.86
CA ALA A 187 -1.14 -2.83 -5.12
C ALA A 187 -0.30 -2.79 -3.85
N VAL A 188 0.94 -3.27 -3.94
CA VAL A 188 1.94 -3.12 -2.88
C VAL A 188 2.95 -2.05 -3.27
N PHE A 189 3.04 -0.97 -2.48
CA PHE A 189 3.93 0.16 -2.73
C PHE A 189 5.13 0.15 -1.79
N PHE A 190 6.33 0.12 -2.35
CA PHE A 190 7.58 0.40 -1.63
C PHE A 190 8.03 1.83 -1.94
N HIS A 191 7.76 2.76 -1.04
CA HIS A 191 8.14 4.17 -1.17
C HIS A 191 9.15 4.63 -0.11
N GLY A 192 9.32 3.88 0.97
CA GLY A 192 10.32 4.15 2.00
C GLY A 192 10.35 3.08 3.10
N GLY A 193 11.21 3.28 4.09
CA GLY A 193 11.33 2.40 5.25
C GLY A 193 12.15 1.13 5.00
N THR A 194 12.09 0.20 5.96
CA THR A 194 12.67 -1.14 5.85
C THR A 194 11.55 -2.17 6.00
N VAL A 195 11.40 -3.06 5.04
CA VAL A 195 10.40 -4.13 5.06
C VAL A 195 11.14 -5.45 4.98
N MET A 196 10.88 -6.35 5.93
CA MET A 196 11.33 -7.74 5.89
C MET A 196 10.12 -8.64 6.09
N SER A 197 9.88 -9.55 5.16
CA SER A 197 8.76 -10.49 5.24
C SER A 197 9.22 -11.87 4.84
N VAL A 198 8.83 -12.86 5.64
CA VAL A 198 9.05 -14.28 5.33
C VAL A 198 7.76 -15.07 5.50
N ALA A 199 7.57 -16.09 4.68
CA ALA A 199 6.44 -17.02 4.78
C ALA A 199 6.82 -18.37 4.13
N THR A 200 6.01 -19.42 4.32
CA THR A 200 6.22 -20.69 3.59
C THR A 200 5.75 -20.65 2.15
N ASN A 201 4.84 -19.73 1.83
CA ASN A 201 4.33 -19.48 0.50
C ASN A 201 4.46 -17.98 0.16
N ALA A 202 4.30 -17.65 -1.11
CA ALA A 202 4.14 -16.27 -1.54
C ALA A 202 2.93 -16.25 -2.45
N SER A 203 1.78 -16.10 -1.82
CA SER A 203 0.56 -15.70 -2.50
C SER A 203 0.55 -14.18 -2.68
N THR A 204 -0.11 -13.77 -3.75
CA THR A 204 -0.71 -12.46 -3.98
C THR A 204 0.04 -11.20 -3.55
N LEU A 205 1.35 -11.20 -3.74
CA LEU A 205 2.08 -9.94 -3.80
C LEU A 205 1.87 -9.30 -5.19
N ALA A 206 1.27 -8.11 -5.21
CA ALA A 206 1.18 -7.26 -6.39
C ALA A 206 2.10 -6.02 -6.30
N PRO A 207 3.45 -6.15 -6.35
CA PRO A 207 4.33 -4.99 -6.28
C PRO A 207 4.01 -4.00 -7.39
N SER A 208 3.75 -2.76 -7.00
CA SER A 208 3.52 -1.69 -7.95
C SER A 208 4.81 -1.34 -8.67
N THR A 209 4.71 -1.16 -9.99
CA THR A 209 5.79 -0.64 -10.85
C THR A 209 6.11 0.83 -10.54
N THR A 210 5.25 1.53 -9.81
CA THR A 210 5.48 2.91 -9.35
C THR A 210 6.18 2.99 -7.99
N SER A 211 6.54 1.84 -7.40
CA SER A 211 7.40 1.79 -6.21
C SER A 211 8.70 2.57 -6.47
N ARG A 212 9.06 3.41 -5.51
CA ARG A 212 10.21 4.34 -5.59
C ARG A 212 11.45 3.78 -4.92
N GLN A 213 11.26 2.83 -3.99
CA GLN A 213 12.30 2.11 -3.30
C GLN A 213 12.45 0.72 -3.90
N GLY A 214 13.68 0.24 -4.02
CA GLY A 214 13.95 -1.12 -4.49
C GLY A 214 13.50 -2.18 -3.49
N TRP A 215 13.20 -3.35 -4.01
CA TRP A 215 12.83 -4.53 -3.22
C TRP A 215 13.38 -5.79 -3.90
N VAL A 216 13.65 -6.81 -3.12
CA VAL A 216 14.03 -8.15 -3.58
C VAL A 216 13.00 -9.15 -3.11
N PHE A 217 12.75 -10.16 -3.94
CA PHE A 217 11.98 -11.33 -3.60
C PHE A 217 12.85 -12.56 -3.88
N ALA A 218 12.88 -13.51 -2.95
CA ALA A 218 13.60 -14.76 -3.09
C ALA A 218 12.72 -15.94 -2.68
N ASP A 219 12.59 -16.91 -3.57
CA ASP A 219 12.10 -18.25 -3.25
C ASP A 219 13.30 -19.18 -3.06
N LEU A 220 13.40 -19.79 -1.88
CA LEU A 220 14.51 -20.67 -1.51
C LEU A 220 14.39 -22.09 -2.10
N GLY A 221 13.32 -22.38 -2.84
CA GLY A 221 13.01 -23.68 -3.48
C GLY A 221 12.60 -24.78 -2.50
N SER A 222 12.89 -24.62 -1.21
CA SER A 222 12.48 -25.51 -0.12
C SER A 222 12.40 -24.73 1.19
N SER A 223 11.50 -25.14 2.08
CA SER A 223 11.35 -24.51 3.38
C SER A 223 12.61 -24.67 4.25
N ARG A 224 12.79 -23.71 5.15
CA ARG A 224 13.78 -23.65 6.22
C ARG A 224 13.05 -23.73 7.55
N SER A 225 13.63 -24.42 8.52
CA SER A 225 13.04 -24.53 9.85
C SER A 225 13.09 -23.20 10.59
N SER A 226 12.18 -23.02 11.54
CA SER A 226 12.29 -21.94 12.55
C SER A 226 13.70 -21.90 13.16
N GLY A 227 14.15 -20.70 13.51
CA GLY A 227 15.47 -20.43 14.07
C GLY A 227 16.62 -20.40 13.06
N THR A 228 16.40 -20.84 11.80
CA THR A 228 17.38 -20.69 10.72
C THR A 228 17.65 -19.21 10.48
N VAL A 229 18.93 -18.87 10.30
CA VAL A 229 19.35 -17.52 9.93
C VAL A 229 19.43 -17.42 8.41
N LEU A 230 18.78 -16.40 7.86
CA LEU A 230 18.91 -15.93 6.48
C LEU A 230 19.80 -14.67 6.49
N HIS A 231 20.62 -14.49 5.46
CA HIS A 231 21.21 -13.18 5.17
C HIS A 231 20.93 -12.74 3.74
N LEU A 232 20.81 -11.43 3.55
CA LEU A 232 20.88 -10.76 2.26
C LEU A 232 22.10 -9.86 2.23
N ALA A 233 22.86 -9.93 1.14
CA ALA A 233 24.00 -9.07 0.89
C ALA A 233 23.95 -8.55 -0.56
N SER A 234 24.57 -7.40 -0.85
CA SER A 234 24.87 -7.05 -2.23
C SER A 234 25.90 -8.03 -2.81
N SER A 235 25.91 -8.20 -4.14
CA SER A 235 26.81 -9.15 -4.83
C SER A 235 28.30 -8.87 -4.64
N ASN A 236 28.68 -7.70 -4.13
CA ASN A 236 30.06 -7.36 -3.73
C ASN A 236 30.39 -7.76 -2.27
N GLY A 237 29.48 -8.44 -1.57
CA GLY A 237 29.67 -8.97 -0.22
C GLY A 237 29.28 -8.04 0.93
N SER A 238 28.74 -6.84 0.67
CA SER A 238 28.26 -5.95 1.74
C SER A 238 26.96 -6.49 2.34
N GLY A 239 26.95 -6.76 3.65
CA GLY A 239 25.77 -7.22 4.38
C GLY A 239 24.66 -6.17 4.42
N LEU A 240 23.42 -6.59 4.15
CA LEU A 240 22.24 -5.73 4.17
C LEU A 240 21.36 -6.05 5.37
N VAL A 241 21.06 -7.33 5.57
CA VAL A 241 20.21 -7.80 6.66
C VAL A 241 20.50 -9.26 6.99
N GLY A 242 20.45 -9.58 8.28
CA GLY A 242 20.32 -10.95 8.78
C GLY A 242 18.93 -11.13 9.37
N PHE A 243 18.35 -12.32 9.25
CA PHE A 243 17.02 -12.59 9.78
C PHE A 243 16.95 -13.97 10.40
N ARG A 244 16.64 -14.02 11.70
CA ARG A 244 16.36 -15.25 12.43
C ARG A 244 14.86 -15.44 12.48
N ALA A 245 14.34 -16.30 11.62
CA ALA A 245 12.90 -16.51 11.50
C ALA A 245 12.31 -17.15 12.77
N ALA A 246 11.19 -16.61 13.25
CA ALA A 246 10.44 -17.20 14.36
C ALA A 246 9.69 -18.47 13.94
N LYS A 247 9.34 -18.57 12.65
CA LYS A 247 8.58 -19.66 12.04
C LYS A 247 9.37 -20.29 10.88
N SER A 248 8.92 -21.45 10.39
CA SER A 248 9.48 -21.98 9.14
C SER A 248 9.14 -21.07 7.96
N PHE A 249 10.01 -20.98 6.97
CA PHE A 249 9.85 -20.07 5.84
C PHE A 249 10.51 -20.60 4.58
N ARG A 250 10.09 -20.12 3.42
CA ARG A 250 10.63 -20.44 2.09
C ARG A 250 10.78 -19.20 1.24
N THR A 251 9.86 -18.26 1.37
CA THR A 251 9.86 -17.02 0.60
C THR A 251 10.38 -15.90 1.48
N VAL A 252 11.08 -14.97 0.84
CA VAL A 252 11.66 -13.79 1.49
C VAL A 252 11.37 -12.58 0.63
N LEU A 253 10.81 -11.54 1.22
CA LEU A 253 10.76 -10.22 0.65
C LEU A 253 11.56 -9.26 1.52
N TYR A 254 12.39 -8.44 0.88
CA TYR A 254 13.11 -7.37 1.57
C TYR A 254 13.11 -6.08 0.75
N SER A 255 12.74 -4.97 1.37
CA SER A 255 12.88 -3.63 0.80
C SER A 255 13.62 -2.73 1.78
N SER A 256 14.55 -1.93 1.28
CA SER A 256 15.20 -0.86 2.03
C SER A 256 15.79 0.16 1.07
N ASN A 257 16.24 1.30 1.59
CA ASN A 257 16.98 2.31 0.83
C ASN A 257 18.34 1.81 0.29
N GLN A 258 18.80 0.62 0.70
CA GLN A 258 20.01 -0.03 0.19
C GLN A 258 19.74 -0.91 -1.04
N ILE A 259 18.46 -1.16 -1.37
CA ILE A 259 18.08 -1.93 -2.55
C ILE A 259 17.87 -0.97 -3.73
N SER A 260 18.62 -1.21 -4.80
CA SER A 260 18.50 -0.52 -6.08
C SER A 260 17.77 -1.42 -7.08
N SER A 261 16.73 -0.90 -7.73
CA SER A 261 15.98 -1.64 -8.75
C SER A 261 16.91 -2.16 -9.86
N GLY A 262 16.74 -3.42 -10.26
CA GLY A 262 17.61 -4.10 -11.22
C GLY A 262 18.98 -4.54 -10.68
N GLY A 263 19.33 -4.18 -9.44
CA GLY A 263 20.55 -4.65 -8.78
C GLY A 263 20.51 -6.14 -8.42
N SER A 264 21.68 -6.75 -8.26
CA SER A 264 21.83 -8.17 -7.87
C SER A 264 22.19 -8.32 -6.40
N TYR A 265 21.49 -9.22 -5.73
CA TYR A 265 21.60 -9.46 -4.29
C TYR A 265 21.71 -10.94 -4.00
N ASP A 266 22.67 -11.30 -3.15
CA ASP A 266 22.95 -12.68 -2.78
C ASP A 266 22.17 -13.06 -1.53
N VAL A 267 21.58 -14.25 -1.58
CA VAL A 267 20.79 -14.85 -0.51
C VAL A 267 21.61 -15.96 0.14
N TYR A 268 21.73 -15.93 1.47
CA TYR A 268 22.49 -16.91 2.24
C TYR A 268 21.63 -17.53 3.34
N THR A 269 21.99 -18.74 3.75
CA THR A 269 21.42 -19.37 4.96
C THR A 269 22.50 -19.97 5.84
N GLY A 270 22.22 -20.06 7.14
CA GLY A 270 23.19 -20.48 8.16
C GLY A 270 23.94 -19.28 8.74
N GLY A 271 25.13 -19.53 9.30
CA GLY A 271 25.90 -18.49 9.98
C GLY A 271 25.25 -18.02 11.28
N SER A 272 25.52 -16.76 11.65
CA SER A 272 25.05 -16.18 12.91
C SER A 272 24.70 -14.71 12.75
N VAL A 273 23.79 -14.26 13.61
CA VAL A 273 23.44 -12.86 13.83
C VAL A 273 23.79 -12.50 15.28
N SER A 274 24.10 -11.23 15.53
CA SER A 274 24.45 -10.72 16.86
C SER A 274 23.76 -9.40 17.14
N GLY A 275 23.69 -9.01 18.42
CA GLY A 275 22.98 -7.81 18.88
C GLY A 275 21.50 -8.05 19.12
N THR A 276 20.73 -6.97 19.26
CA THR A 276 19.27 -7.00 19.43
C THR A 276 18.61 -6.80 18.08
N GLY A 277 17.83 -7.79 17.64
CA GLY A 277 17.05 -7.71 16.41
C GLY A 277 15.65 -7.11 16.63
N ILE A 278 15.01 -6.71 15.53
CA ILE A 278 13.62 -6.23 15.48
C ILE A 278 12.77 -7.34 14.85
N GLY A 279 11.92 -8.01 15.62
CA GLY A 279 11.08 -9.11 15.09
C GLY A 279 11.85 -10.26 14.44
N GLY A 280 13.13 -10.44 14.80
CA GLY A 280 14.05 -11.40 14.16
C GLY A 280 14.97 -10.80 13.10
N MET A 281 14.79 -9.54 12.71
CA MET A 281 15.61 -8.81 11.74
C MET A 281 16.82 -8.13 12.39
N TYR A 282 17.99 -8.23 11.76
CA TYR A 282 19.28 -7.68 12.17
C TYR A 282 19.86 -6.86 11.00
N PRO A 283 19.52 -5.56 10.87
CA PRO A 283 20.03 -4.70 9.81
C PRO A 283 21.56 -4.65 9.77
N GLY A 284 22.13 -4.63 8.57
CA GLY A 284 23.57 -4.58 8.33
C GLY A 284 24.34 -5.86 8.64
N SER A 285 23.68 -6.95 9.06
CA SER A 285 24.37 -8.22 9.33
C SER A 285 25.04 -8.75 8.06
N THR A 286 26.30 -9.22 8.21
CA THR A 286 27.06 -9.86 7.14
C THR A 286 26.82 -11.37 7.12
N PRO A 287 26.98 -12.05 5.96
CA PRO A 287 26.76 -13.50 5.83
C PRO A 287 27.96 -14.33 6.34
N SER A 288 28.54 -13.96 7.49
CA SER A 288 29.72 -14.64 8.04
C SER A 288 29.39 -16.07 8.47
N GLY A 289 30.12 -17.05 7.91
CA GLY A 289 29.85 -18.48 8.14
C GLY A 289 28.54 -18.99 7.53
N ALA A 290 27.87 -18.18 6.70
CA ALA A 290 26.66 -18.58 5.99
C ALA A 290 26.99 -19.13 4.59
N THR A 291 26.12 -19.99 4.07
CA THR A 291 26.24 -20.58 2.73
C THR A 291 25.36 -19.82 1.75
N ARG A 292 25.94 -19.38 0.62
CA ARG A 292 25.17 -18.73 -0.46
C ARG A 292 24.25 -19.74 -1.13
N LEU A 293 22.97 -19.41 -1.24
CA LEU A 293 21.96 -20.23 -1.89
C LEU A 293 21.71 -19.79 -3.34
N SER A 294 21.51 -18.48 -3.53
CA SER A 294 21.10 -17.94 -4.82
C SER A 294 21.48 -16.45 -4.93
N THR A 295 21.30 -15.92 -6.13
CA THR A 295 21.37 -14.49 -6.43
C THR A 295 20.04 -14.08 -7.06
N VAL A 296 19.44 -13.01 -6.56
CA VAL A 296 18.16 -12.47 -7.04
C VAL A 296 18.35 -11.06 -7.59
N THR A 297 17.50 -10.68 -8.54
CA THR A 297 17.49 -9.34 -9.13
C THR A 297 16.36 -8.53 -8.51
N ALA A 298 16.67 -7.36 -7.97
CA ALA A 298 15.68 -6.46 -7.39
C ALA A 298 14.63 -6.03 -8.42
N GLY A 299 13.37 -5.91 -7.98
CA GLY A 299 12.23 -5.60 -8.82
C GLY A 299 11.66 -6.78 -9.61
N ARG A 300 12.13 -8.01 -9.35
CA ARG A 300 11.58 -9.24 -9.96
C ARG A 300 10.81 -10.04 -8.91
N TYR A 301 9.54 -10.29 -9.19
CA TYR A 301 8.70 -11.19 -8.41
C TYR A 301 8.59 -12.53 -9.12
N SER A 302 8.68 -13.62 -8.37
CA SER A 302 8.59 -14.99 -8.88
C SER A 302 7.69 -15.89 -8.01
N GLY A 303 6.90 -15.31 -7.11
CA GLY A 303 5.89 -16.04 -6.34
C GLY A 303 4.61 -16.28 -7.15
N MET A 304 3.60 -16.87 -6.51
CA MET A 304 2.29 -17.03 -7.14
C MET A 304 1.65 -15.64 -7.30
N ASN A 305 1.07 -15.41 -8.47
CA ASN A 305 0.30 -14.21 -8.78
C ASN A 305 -1.04 -14.68 -9.35
N PHE A 306 -2.12 -14.40 -8.65
CA PHE A 306 -3.47 -14.84 -9.01
C PHE A 306 -4.14 -13.94 -10.07
N GLY A 307 -3.40 -13.02 -10.70
CA GLY A 307 -3.92 -12.09 -11.70
C GLY A 307 -4.59 -10.85 -11.11
N PHE A 308 -4.66 -10.75 -9.78
CA PHE A 308 -4.84 -9.49 -9.07
C PHE A 308 -3.59 -8.64 -9.29
N GLY A 309 -3.78 -7.39 -9.71
CA GLY A 309 -2.68 -6.59 -10.22
C GLY A 309 -2.85 -5.13 -9.87
N SER A 310 -1.72 -4.47 -9.68
CA SER A 310 -1.63 -3.04 -9.38
C SER A 310 -2.39 -2.14 -10.36
N GLY A 311 -2.69 -2.62 -11.57
CA GLY A 311 -3.50 -1.90 -12.56
C GLY A 311 -4.99 -1.73 -12.21
N ASN A 312 -5.50 -2.49 -11.23
CA ASN A 312 -6.90 -2.38 -10.76
C ASN A 312 -7.05 -1.43 -9.55
N TRP A 313 -5.92 -0.99 -8.98
CA TRP A 313 -5.92 0.03 -7.94
C TRP A 313 -5.71 1.42 -8.54
N THR A 314 -6.63 2.32 -8.25
CA THR A 314 -6.65 3.73 -8.66
C THR A 314 -6.90 4.67 -7.47
N GLY A 315 -7.02 4.10 -6.26
CA GLY A 315 -7.22 4.83 -5.03
C GLY A 315 -6.07 5.77 -4.70
N GLU A 316 -6.23 6.52 -3.63
CA GLU A 316 -5.16 7.35 -3.08
C GLU A 316 -4.54 6.62 -1.88
N ILE A 317 -3.23 6.80 -1.66
CA ILE A 317 -2.60 6.39 -0.41
C ILE A 317 -2.95 7.47 0.64
N PRO A 318 -3.71 7.15 1.70
CA PRO A 318 -4.05 8.13 2.73
C PRO A 318 -2.81 8.79 3.36
N PRO A 319 -2.90 10.08 3.72
CA PRO A 319 -1.83 10.75 4.48
C PRO A 319 -1.69 10.14 5.88
N ALA A 320 -0.59 10.47 6.56
CA ALA A 320 -0.41 10.08 7.95
C ALA A 320 -1.52 10.67 8.82
N ALA A 321 -1.99 9.89 9.80
CA ALA A 321 -2.99 10.34 10.75
C ALA A 321 -2.38 11.43 11.67
N SER A 322 -3.13 12.51 11.92
CA SER A 322 -2.62 13.71 12.60
C SER A 322 -2.98 13.81 14.09
N GLY A 323 -3.56 12.77 14.69
CA GLY A 323 -3.88 12.67 16.13
C GLY A 323 -4.96 13.62 16.65
N THR A 324 -5.33 14.64 15.87
CA THR A 324 -6.57 15.39 16.05
C THR A 324 -7.68 14.56 15.42
N GLY A 325 -8.33 13.71 16.20
CA GLY A 325 -9.60 13.09 15.79
C GLY A 325 -10.56 14.21 15.41
N SER A 326 -10.59 14.54 14.12
CA SER A 326 -11.35 15.66 13.61
C SER A 326 -12.52 15.08 12.86
N THR A 327 -13.64 14.98 13.56
CA THR A 327 -14.98 14.99 12.96
C THR A 327 -15.20 16.35 12.29
N THR A 328 -14.40 16.70 11.29
CA THR A 328 -14.70 17.84 10.43
C THR A 328 -15.78 17.40 9.47
N ARG A 329 -17.03 17.57 9.90
CA ARG A 329 -18.19 17.61 9.00
C ARG A 329 -17.87 18.63 7.90
N THR A 330 -17.57 18.15 6.69
CA THR A 330 -17.50 18.98 5.48
C THR A 330 -18.88 19.56 5.24
N THR A 331 -19.18 20.67 5.90
CA THR A 331 -20.40 21.43 5.65
C THR A 331 -20.10 22.25 4.41
N THR A 332 -20.63 21.83 3.27
CA THR A 332 -20.60 22.57 2.00
C THR A 332 -21.11 23.98 2.24
N THR A 333 -20.19 24.94 2.40
CA THR A 333 -20.56 26.34 2.61
C THR A 333 -20.63 26.98 1.24
N THR A 334 -21.84 27.24 0.77
CA THR A 334 -22.11 27.98 -0.46
C THR A 334 -21.48 29.38 -0.35
N THR A 335 -20.54 29.68 -1.24
CA THR A 335 -19.91 31.00 -1.36
C THR A 335 -20.94 32.08 -1.58
N THR A 336 -21.08 32.99 -0.60
CA THR A 336 -21.69 34.31 -0.82
C THR A 336 -20.64 35.36 -0.54
N THR A 337 -20.38 36.22 -1.53
CA THR A 337 -19.34 37.24 -1.53
C THR A 337 -19.62 38.36 -0.52
N ARG A 338 -18.59 38.79 0.22
CA ARG A 338 -18.53 40.10 0.88
C ARG A 338 -17.10 40.67 0.90
N PRO A 339 -16.95 42.00 0.95
CA PRO A 339 -15.80 42.69 0.36
C PRO A 339 -14.60 42.85 1.31
N THR A 340 -13.51 43.15 0.64
CA THR A 340 -12.16 43.54 1.04
C THR A 340 -12.07 44.45 2.27
N THR A 341 -11.13 44.12 3.16
CA THR A 341 -10.53 45.09 4.08
C THR A 341 -9.01 45.12 3.86
N THR A 342 -8.51 46.31 3.55
CA THR A 342 -7.09 46.63 3.35
C THR A 342 -6.41 46.71 4.71
N THR A 343 -5.31 45.99 4.90
CA THR A 343 -4.34 46.28 5.96
C THR A 343 -2.93 46.34 5.38
N THR A 344 -2.24 47.40 5.77
CA THR A 344 -0.92 47.84 5.31
C THR A 344 0.14 47.48 6.36
N SER A 345 1.42 47.53 5.97
CA SER A 345 2.68 47.38 6.76
C SER A 345 3.27 45.96 6.74
N THR A 346 4.57 45.73 6.62
CA THR A 346 5.78 46.57 6.48
C THR A 346 6.92 45.67 5.99
N THR A 347 7.86 46.20 5.21
CA THR A 347 9.02 45.50 4.67
C THR A 347 10.11 45.27 5.74
N ARG A 348 10.66 44.05 5.82
CA ARG A 348 11.90 43.72 6.55
C ARG A 348 12.78 42.80 5.67
N PRO A 349 14.12 42.94 5.68
CA PRO A 349 14.95 42.54 4.55
C PRO A 349 15.35 41.06 4.54
N THR A 350 15.78 40.71 3.34
CA THR A 350 16.16 39.43 2.73
C THR A 350 17.23 38.63 3.47
N THR A 351 17.00 37.34 3.68
CA THR A 351 18.04 36.31 3.84
C THR A 351 18.01 35.39 2.63
N THR A 352 19.10 35.41 1.87
CA THR A 352 19.33 34.55 0.69
C THR A 352 19.43 33.09 1.12
N THR A 353 18.46 32.27 0.71
CA THR A 353 18.55 30.81 0.81
C THR A 353 18.46 30.25 -0.59
N THR A 354 19.51 29.57 -1.04
CA THR A 354 19.60 28.95 -2.36
C THR A 354 18.69 27.72 -2.40
N THR A 355 17.54 27.83 -3.04
CA THR A 355 16.64 26.70 -3.33
C THR A 355 16.97 26.08 -4.67
N THR A 356 17.40 24.83 -4.67
CA THR A 356 17.41 23.93 -5.84
C THR A 356 15.97 23.57 -6.22
N THR A 357 15.59 23.86 -7.46
CA THR A 357 14.24 23.60 -8.01
C THR A 357 14.03 22.11 -8.29
N ARG A 358 12.98 21.53 -7.68
CA ARG A 358 12.42 20.20 -8.01
C ARG A 358 11.64 20.26 -9.33
N PRO A 359 11.68 19.26 -10.23
CA PRO A 359 10.90 19.27 -11.46
C PRO A 359 9.40 19.13 -11.17
N THR A 360 8.57 19.91 -11.86
CA THR A 360 7.11 19.88 -11.77
C THR A 360 6.53 18.93 -12.82
N THR A 361 5.77 17.93 -12.41
CA THR A 361 4.99 17.04 -13.30
C THR A 361 3.84 17.83 -13.92
N THR A 362 3.84 17.99 -15.26
CA THR A 362 2.76 18.69 -15.99
C THR A 362 2.06 17.69 -16.90
N THR A 363 0.82 17.31 -16.55
CA THR A 363 -0.01 16.43 -17.39
C THR A 363 -0.69 17.28 -18.47
N THR A 364 -0.45 16.95 -19.74
CA THR A 364 -1.10 17.61 -20.88
C THR A 364 -2.06 16.61 -21.54
N THR A 365 -3.32 16.99 -21.72
CA THR A 365 -4.38 16.10 -22.24
C THR A 365 -5.10 16.72 -23.45
N THR A 366 -5.53 15.87 -24.38
CA THR A 366 -6.43 16.27 -25.48
C THR A 366 -7.54 15.24 -25.67
N SER A 367 -8.76 15.72 -25.86
CA SER A 367 -9.97 14.91 -26.09
C SER A 367 -10.53 15.13 -27.49
N SER A 368 -10.96 14.08 -28.20
CA SER A 368 -11.83 14.24 -29.36
C SER A 368 -13.29 14.39 -28.92
N ALA A 369 -14.00 15.36 -29.51
CA ALA A 369 -15.39 15.68 -29.16
C ALA A 369 -16.36 14.56 -29.56
N GLY A 370 -17.26 14.24 -28.63
CA GLY A 370 -18.20 13.13 -28.68
C GLY A 370 -19.26 13.20 -29.78
N GLY A 371 -19.65 12.00 -30.22
CA GLY A 371 -20.70 11.72 -31.21
C GLY A 371 -20.61 10.29 -31.77
N GLY A 372 -19.45 9.63 -31.65
CA GLY A 372 -19.24 8.23 -32.05
C GLY A 372 -19.53 7.23 -30.93
N ALA A 373 -19.65 5.95 -31.29
CA ALA A 373 -19.86 4.83 -30.35
C ALA A 373 -18.74 4.67 -29.30
N CYS A 374 -17.58 5.30 -29.49
CA CYS A 374 -16.55 5.46 -28.48
C CYS A 374 -15.81 6.79 -28.64
N SER A 375 -15.13 7.22 -27.58
CA SER A 375 -14.24 8.40 -27.54
C SER A 375 -12.87 8.00 -26.98
N ALA A 376 -11.85 8.81 -27.26
CA ALA A 376 -10.50 8.57 -26.76
C ALA A 376 -9.84 9.87 -26.25
N THR A 377 -9.12 9.76 -25.13
CA THR A 377 -8.35 10.85 -24.53
C THR A 377 -6.89 10.44 -24.43
N TYR A 378 -5.99 11.24 -25.00
CA TYR A 378 -4.56 11.03 -24.91
C TYR A 378 -3.97 11.84 -23.75
N SER A 379 -3.07 11.23 -22.99
CA SER A 379 -2.27 11.91 -21.95
C SER A 379 -0.80 11.54 -22.05
N VAL A 380 0.10 12.53 -21.90
CA VAL A 380 1.49 12.26 -21.52
C VAL A 380 1.53 12.16 -20.00
N VAL A 381 1.70 10.94 -19.48
CA VAL A 381 1.61 10.68 -18.03
C VAL A 381 2.96 10.88 -17.34
N ASN A 382 4.07 10.72 -18.06
CA ASN A 382 5.41 11.05 -17.60
C ASN A 382 6.32 11.36 -18.80
N GLN A 383 7.34 12.19 -18.62
CA GLN A 383 8.36 12.44 -19.64
C GLN A 383 9.75 12.66 -19.05
N TRP A 384 10.77 12.21 -19.77
CA TRP A 384 12.19 12.36 -19.44
C TRP A 384 12.98 12.72 -20.70
N GLN A 385 14.29 12.98 -20.55
CA GLN A 385 15.14 13.31 -21.69
C GLN A 385 15.17 12.15 -22.69
N GLY A 386 14.64 12.39 -23.90
CA GLY A 386 14.58 11.42 -24.99
C GLY A 386 13.46 10.37 -24.90
N GLY A 387 12.61 10.40 -23.87
CA GLY A 387 11.53 9.43 -23.70
C GLY A 387 10.31 9.95 -22.95
N PHE A 388 9.19 9.26 -23.11
CA PHE A 388 7.94 9.60 -22.45
C PHE A 388 7.05 8.37 -22.31
N GLN A 389 6.11 8.43 -21.37
CA GLN A 389 5.02 7.48 -21.24
C GLN A 389 3.73 8.16 -21.68
N GLY A 390 3.06 7.54 -22.66
CA GLY A 390 1.76 7.95 -23.17
C GLY A 390 0.66 6.99 -22.69
N GLU A 391 -0.53 7.52 -22.48
CA GLU A 391 -1.74 6.74 -22.24
C GLU A 391 -2.86 7.23 -23.16
N VAL A 392 -3.62 6.30 -23.72
CA VAL A 392 -4.89 6.59 -24.41
C VAL A 392 -6.01 5.89 -23.69
N ARG A 393 -6.86 6.68 -23.01
CA ARG A 393 -8.10 6.19 -22.39
C ARG A 393 -9.20 6.13 -23.43
N VAL A 394 -9.80 4.96 -23.60
CA VAL A 394 -10.95 4.70 -24.47
C VAL A 394 -12.20 4.66 -23.61
N THR A 395 -13.28 5.32 -24.04
CA THR A 395 -14.57 5.29 -23.33
C THR A 395 -15.69 4.98 -24.30
N ALA A 396 -16.49 3.97 -24.00
CA ALA A 396 -17.69 3.67 -24.75
C ALA A 396 -18.71 4.81 -24.63
N GLY A 397 -19.47 5.06 -25.70
CA GLY A 397 -20.54 6.05 -25.71
C GLY A 397 -21.75 5.58 -24.88
N SER A 398 -22.95 6.03 -25.27
CA SER A 398 -24.20 5.65 -24.62
C SER A 398 -24.62 4.18 -24.85
N SER A 399 -23.87 3.42 -25.66
CA SER A 399 -24.11 2.02 -25.95
C SER A 399 -22.84 1.21 -25.66
N ALA A 400 -23.02 -0.06 -25.26
CA ALA A 400 -21.91 -0.98 -25.13
C ALA A 400 -21.22 -1.23 -26.47
N ILE A 401 -19.92 -1.47 -26.44
CA ILE A 401 -19.10 -1.80 -27.62
C ILE A 401 -18.41 -3.15 -27.39
N SER A 402 -18.22 -3.93 -28.46
CA SER A 402 -17.53 -5.24 -28.44
C SER A 402 -16.04 -5.15 -28.70
N GLY A 403 -15.59 -4.04 -29.28
CA GLY A 403 -14.20 -3.74 -29.54
C GLY A 403 -13.99 -2.26 -29.80
N TRP A 404 -12.74 -1.86 -29.85
CA TRP A 404 -12.35 -0.49 -30.17
C TRP A 404 -11.09 -0.46 -31.01
N ARG A 405 -11.04 0.54 -31.89
CA ARG A 405 -9.89 0.88 -32.71
C ARG A 405 -9.57 2.36 -32.56
N LEU A 406 -8.29 2.64 -32.38
CA LEU A 406 -7.74 3.97 -32.24
C LEU A 406 -6.85 4.31 -33.43
N SER A 407 -6.82 5.59 -33.79
CA SER A 407 -5.84 6.14 -34.71
C SER A 407 -5.41 7.55 -34.30
N TRP A 408 -4.12 7.82 -34.40
CA TRP A 408 -3.55 9.16 -34.22
C TRP A 408 -2.26 9.33 -35.03
N THR A 409 -1.77 10.57 -35.10
CA THR A 409 -0.51 10.90 -35.79
C THR A 409 0.36 11.75 -34.89
N PHE A 410 1.62 11.33 -34.71
CA PHE A 410 2.63 12.09 -33.99
C PHE A 410 3.18 13.25 -34.82
N ALA A 411 3.24 14.44 -34.23
CA ALA A 411 3.66 15.66 -34.93
C ALA A 411 5.19 15.87 -34.88
N ASP A 412 5.85 15.42 -33.82
CA ASP A 412 7.22 15.82 -33.48
C ASP A 412 8.23 14.67 -33.57
N GLY A 413 8.01 13.75 -34.52
CA GLY A 413 8.89 12.60 -34.72
C GLY A 413 8.86 11.58 -33.58
N GLN A 414 7.81 11.59 -32.76
CA GLN A 414 7.67 10.63 -31.67
C GLN A 414 7.52 9.21 -32.22
N THR A 415 8.13 8.23 -31.55
CA THR A 415 8.00 6.80 -31.90
C THR A 415 7.64 5.98 -30.68
N ILE A 416 6.93 4.87 -30.86
CA ILE A 416 6.56 3.94 -29.77
C ILE A 416 7.57 2.80 -29.73
N SER A 417 8.18 2.56 -28.57
CA SER A 417 9.14 1.47 -28.36
C SER A 417 8.51 0.25 -27.69
N GLN A 418 7.46 0.44 -26.89
CA GLN A 418 6.72 -0.63 -26.22
C GLN A 418 5.30 -0.17 -25.93
N ALA A 419 4.31 -1.06 -26.02
CA ALA A 419 2.92 -0.79 -25.66
C ALA A 419 2.32 -1.95 -24.85
N TRP A 420 1.26 -1.67 -24.10
CA TRP A 420 0.48 -2.63 -23.32
C TRP A 420 -0.98 -2.19 -23.24
N GLY A 421 -1.89 -3.14 -23.00
CA GLY A 421 -3.33 -2.85 -22.96
C GLY A 421 -3.97 -2.65 -24.35
N GLY A 422 -3.25 -2.98 -25.42
CA GLY A 422 -3.75 -2.95 -26.79
C GLY A 422 -2.66 -3.33 -27.80
N ARG A 423 -3.10 -3.73 -28.99
CA ARG A 423 -2.22 -4.12 -30.10
C ARG A 423 -1.92 -2.89 -30.93
N VAL A 424 -0.70 -2.38 -30.79
CA VAL A 424 -0.26 -1.14 -31.45
C VAL A 424 0.54 -1.46 -32.72
N THR A 425 0.17 -0.80 -33.81
CA THR A 425 0.93 -0.80 -35.07
C THR A 425 1.30 0.64 -35.42
N ALA A 426 2.58 0.93 -35.51
CA ALA A 426 3.12 2.23 -35.90
C ALA A 426 3.84 2.13 -37.26
N SER A 427 3.56 3.08 -38.16
CA SER A 427 4.24 3.22 -39.45
C SER A 427 4.58 4.69 -39.67
N GLY A 428 5.87 5.03 -39.54
CA GLY A 428 6.30 6.42 -39.45
C GLY A 428 5.64 7.13 -38.27
N SER A 429 5.04 8.30 -38.52
CA SER A 429 4.30 9.08 -37.51
C SER A 429 2.87 8.58 -37.26
N SER A 430 2.34 7.68 -38.09
CA SER A 430 0.97 7.19 -37.97
C SER A 430 0.90 6.00 -37.02
N VAL A 431 -0.02 6.06 -36.05
CA VAL A 431 -0.25 5.00 -35.08
C VAL A 431 -1.69 4.53 -35.15
N THR A 432 -1.87 3.22 -35.17
CA THR A 432 -3.16 2.57 -34.95
C THR A 432 -3.06 1.61 -33.78
N ALA A 433 -4.13 1.49 -33.00
CA ALA A 433 -4.22 0.50 -31.93
C ALA A 433 -5.59 -0.17 -31.91
N THR A 434 -5.64 -1.44 -31.56
CA THR A 434 -6.90 -2.16 -31.28
C THR A 434 -6.86 -2.77 -29.89
N ASN A 435 -8.03 -3.10 -29.35
CA ASN A 435 -8.15 -3.81 -28.09
C ASN A 435 -7.41 -5.16 -28.10
N GLU A 436 -7.01 -5.61 -26.90
CA GLU A 436 -6.68 -7.01 -26.65
C GLU A 436 -7.96 -7.85 -26.55
N SER A 437 -7.81 -9.18 -26.55
CA SER A 437 -8.96 -10.10 -26.47
C SER A 437 -9.81 -9.92 -25.21
N TRP A 438 -9.26 -9.31 -24.16
CA TRP A 438 -9.88 -9.19 -22.84
C TRP A 438 -10.41 -7.79 -22.50
N ASN A 439 -10.08 -6.73 -23.25
CA ASN A 439 -10.52 -5.35 -22.96
C ASN A 439 -11.28 -4.66 -24.11
N GLY A 440 -11.78 -5.43 -25.08
CA GLY A 440 -12.61 -4.88 -26.16
C GLY A 440 -14.05 -4.59 -25.75
N SER A 441 -14.62 -5.44 -24.91
CA SER A 441 -16.01 -5.33 -24.46
C SER A 441 -16.14 -4.30 -23.35
N LEU A 442 -16.77 -3.17 -23.64
CA LEU A 442 -17.04 -2.11 -22.67
C LEU A 442 -18.55 -1.85 -22.60
N GLY A 443 -19.10 -1.84 -21.39
CA GLY A 443 -20.46 -1.36 -21.15
C GLY A 443 -20.61 0.12 -21.52
N ALA A 444 -21.85 0.60 -21.67
CA ALA A 444 -22.10 2.02 -21.94
C ALA A 444 -21.43 2.91 -20.88
N GLY A 445 -20.67 3.92 -21.31
CA GLY A 445 -19.91 4.81 -20.43
C GLY A 445 -18.67 4.19 -19.75
N ALA A 446 -18.42 2.88 -19.89
CA ALA A 446 -17.22 2.25 -19.33
C ALA A 446 -15.96 2.63 -20.13
N SER A 447 -14.81 2.59 -19.45
CA SER A 447 -13.52 2.93 -20.04
C SER A 447 -12.50 1.80 -19.90
N THR A 448 -11.50 1.81 -20.77
CA THR A 448 -10.23 1.08 -20.61
C THR A 448 -9.08 1.98 -21.08
N SER A 449 -7.83 1.58 -20.85
CA SER A 449 -6.66 2.34 -21.27
C SER A 449 -5.65 1.46 -22.01
N LEU A 450 -5.05 2.04 -23.04
CA LEU A 450 -3.82 1.59 -23.70
C LEU A 450 -2.67 2.45 -23.17
N GLY A 451 -1.60 1.83 -22.68
CA GLY A 451 -0.36 2.52 -22.29
C GLY A 451 0.79 2.21 -23.23
N PHE A 452 1.75 3.12 -23.35
CA PHE A 452 2.97 2.89 -24.11
C PHE A 452 4.15 3.74 -23.65
N ILE A 453 5.37 3.26 -23.91
CA ILE A 453 6.61 4.05 -23.86
C ILE A 453 6.94 4.52 -25.27
N GLY A 454 7.22 5.81 -25.40
CA GLY A 454 7.71 6.41 -26.64
C GLY A 454 8.99 7.21 -26.45
N THR A 455 9.62 7.53 -27.58
CA THR A 455 10.76 8.45 -27.65
C THR A 455 10.33 9.74 -28.33
N TRP A 456 10.99 10.85 -27.98
CA TRP A 456 10.79 12.16 -28.58
C TRP A 456 12.14 12.88 -28.71
N ASN A 457 12.25 13.81 -29.65
CA ASN A 457 13.45 14.63 -29.81
C ASN A 457 13.07 16.09 -30.07
N GLY A 458 13.32 16.97 -29.09
CA GLY A 458 13.02 18.40 -29.17
C GLY A 458 11.65 18.80 -28.62
N THR A 459 10.56 18.36 -29.26
CA THR A 459 9.19 18.68 -28.84
C THR A 459 8.37 17.38 -28.69
N ASN A 460 7.36 17.39 -27.82
CA ASN A 460 6.48 16.25 -27.59
C ASN A 460 5.01 16.70 -27.51
N SER A 461 4.45 17.14 -28.64
CA SER A 461 3.08 17.62 -28.73
C SER A 461 2.09 16.47 -28.63
N VAL A 462 1.01 16.71 -27.89
CA VAL A 462 -0.07 15.74 -27.67
C VAL A 462 -0.93 15.61 -28.94
N PRO A 463 -1.11 14.41 -29.50
CA PRO A 463 -1.90 14.21 -30.72
C PRO A 463 -3.40 14.06 -30.40
N SER A 464 -4.25 14.43 -31.36
CA SER A 464 -5.68 14.10 -31.31
C SER A 464 -5.88 12.62 -31.68
N VAL A 465 -6.70 11.90 -30.89
CA VAL A 465 -6.98 10.48 -31.11
C VAL A 465 -8.41 10.29 -31.59
N THR A 466 -8.56 9.55 -32.68
CA THR A 466 -9.87 9.09 -33.17
C THR A 466 -10.17 7.71 -32.61
N CYS A 467 -11.42 7.47 -32.18
CA CYS A 467 -11.90 6.16 -31.74
C CYS A 467 -13.01 5.66 -32.67
N THR A 468 -13.00 4.38 -33.00
CA THR A 468 -14.08 3.69 -33.73
C THR A 468 -14.43 2.40 -32.99
N ALA A 469 -15.72 2.19 -32.71
CA ALA A 469 -16.20 0.94 -32.12
C ALA A 469 -16.17 -0.18 -33.17
N GLY A 470 -15.83 -1.40 -32.72
CA GLY A 470 -15.66 -2.60 -33.55
C GLY A 470 -16.63 -3.72 -33.20
#